data_AF-A0A5A7P116-F1
#
_entry.id   AF-A0A5A7P116-F1
#
_cell.length_a   1.000
_cell.length_b   1.000
_cell.length_c   1.000
_cell.angle_alpha   90.00
_cell.angle_beta   90.00
_cell.angle_gamma   90.00
#
_symmetry.space_group_name_H-M   'P 1'
#
loop_
_entity.id
_entity.type
_entity.pdbx_description
1 polymer ?
#
loop_
_entity_poly.entity_id
_entity_poly.type
_entity_poly.pdbx_seq_one_letter_code
_entity_poly.pdbx_strand_id
1 'polypeptide(L)'
;MGGCVSISSRSTCSSKSNGDNITPPCLWIDMFGCKRSRRTFSDNVTNLQRLASASNRIFTNGRTSSSCIYTQQGRKGINQDAMIVWEDFMEDGVSFCGVFDGHGPHGHLVARKVRDTLPLKLSSFLNSSESKRNGSGVNCCNGDVKLDVVDPTKDTSEEEKVESMWREAFLKSYKAMDKELKSHPNLDCFCSGSTAVTVVKQGSNLFMGNIGDSRAILGSKDGNDSMVATQLTVDLKPDLPKEAERIKRCKGRVFALQDEPEVPRVWLPFDDAPGLAMARAFGDFCLKEYGVISIPEFSHRTLTDQDKFIVLASDGVWDVLSNEEVVEIVCSAPTRSSAARVVVESAAREWRSKYPTSKMDDCAVVCFFLDGKTTDTAAESEFEEQSFAGGFSSADDGQHSEPCLARNYTVRSSSEEKHEEQSWSGLEGVTRVNSLVQLPRFSEERTRT
;
A
#
# COMPACT_ATOMS: atom_id res chain seq x y z
N MET A 1 -28.73 47.18 -25.28
CA MET A 1 -28.71 48.65 -25.10
C MET A 1 -27.96 48.90 -23.79
N GLY A 2 -26.74 49.44 -23.72
CA GLY A 2 -26.06 50.44 -24.53
C GLY A 2 -25.81 51.65 -23.62
N GLY A 3 -24.56 51.95 -23.29
CA GLY A 3 -24.19 53.15 -22.52
C GLY A 3 -22.79 53.13 -21.90
N CYS A 4 -21.77 53.43 -22.70
CA CYS A 4 -20.39 53.78 -22.30
C CYS A 4 -20.34 55.12 -21.56
N VAL A 5 -19.28 55.41 -20.75
CA VAL A 5 -18.27 56.49 -20.96
C VAL A 5 -17.03 56.25 -20.07
N SER A 6 -15.84 56.45 -20.65
CA SER A 6 -14.48 56.38 -20.09
C SER A 6 -14.06 57.66 -19.32
N ILE A 7 -12.95 57.60 -18.55
CA ILE A 7 -11.72 58.44 -18.70
C ILE A 7 -10.69 58.14 -17.59
N SER A 8 -9.42 58.23 -17.99
CA SER A 8 -8.17 57.96 -17.28
C SER A 8 -7.67 59.11 -16.40
N SER A 9 -6.71 58.83 -15.50
CA SER A 9 -5.53 59.69 -15.29
C SER A 9 -4.42 58.96 -14.52
N ARG A 10 -3.18 59.15 -14.99
CA ARG A 10 -1.91 58.74 -14.37
C ARG A 10 -1.44 59.82 -13.38
N SER A 11 -0.73 59.43 -12.32
CA SER A 11 0.40 60.24 -11.81
C SER A 11 1.37 59.39 -10.98
N THR A 12 2.64 59.44 -11.38
CA THR A 12 3.85 59.01 -10.66
C THR A 12 4.16 59.90 -9.46
N CYS A 13 4.82 59.38 -8.42
CA CYS A 13 6.16 59.81 -7.99
C CYS A 13 6.58 59.24 -6.62
N SER A 14 7.87 58.92 -6.56
CA SER A 14 8.73 58.49 -5.47
C SER A 14 9.05 59.56 -4.42
N SER A 15 9.39 59.15 -3.19
CA SER A 15 10.33 59.91 -2.34
C SER A 15 10.95 59.08 -1.21
N LYS A 16 12.25 59.31 -1.03
CA LYS A 16 13.24 58.75 -0.09
C LYS A 16 13.22 59.43 1.28
N SER A 17 14.04 58.85 2.18
CA SER A 17 14.82 59.47 3.28
C SER A 17 14.06 59.66 4.59
N ASN A 18 14.64 59.66 5.80
CA ASN A 18 15.94 59.33 6.43
C ASN A 18 15.64 59.58 7.93
N GLY A 19 16.33 58.95 8.89
CA GLY A 19 16.22 59.43 10.28
C GLY A 19 16.87 58.54 11.32
N ASP A 20 17.80 59.15 12.06
CA ASP A 20 18.87 58.56 12.85
C ASP A 20 18.52 57.94 14.21
N ASN A 21 19.51 57.20 14.71
CA ASN A 21 19.70 56.61 16.03
C ASN A 21 19.49 57.58 17.22
N ILE A 22 18.93 57.07 18.33
CA ILE A 22 19.33 57.32 19.73
C ILE A 22 18.83 56.14 20.61
N THR A 23 19.68 55.64 21.48
CA THR A 23 19.44 54.65 22.57
C THR A 23 20.00 55.23 23.89
N PRO A 24 19.72 54.68 25.11
CA PRO A 24 18.52 54.02 25.66
C PRO A 24 18.15 54.64 27.06
N PRO A 25 17.28 54.05 27.93
CA PRO A 25 17.59 52.82 28.71
C PRO A 25 16.43 51.82 28.93
N CYS A 26 16.83 50.55 29.10
CA CYS A 26 16.28 49.39 29.81
C CYS A 26 14.81 49.37 30.32
N LEU A 27 14.04 48.35 29.91
CA LEU A 27 13.47 47.26 30.75
C LEU A 27 12.46 46.39 29.97
N TRP A 28 12.52 45.08 30.23
CA TRP A 28 11.47 44.05 30.13
C TRP A 28 11.22 43.21 28.84
N ILE A 29 11.47 41.89 29.03
CA ILE A 29 10.70 40.70 28.65
C ILE A 29 10.70 40.29 27.16
N ASP A 30 11.57 39.33 26.84
CA ASP A 30 11.53 38.55 25.60
C ASP A 30 10.37 37.54 25.59
N MET A 31 9.47 37.70 24.62
CA MET A 31 8.51 36.68 24.20
C MET A 31 9.12 35.88 23.04
N PHE A 32 9.58 34.65 23.30
CA PHE A 32 9.98 33.72 22.25
C PHE A 32 8.76 33.21 21.48
N GLY A 33 8.60 33.73 20.25
CA GLY A 33 7.65 33.22 19.26
C GLY A 33 8.02 31.80 18.81
N CYS A 34 7.10 30.85 19.01
CA CYS A 34 7.21 29.48 18.54
C CYS A 34 7.06 29.43 17.00
N LYS A 35 8.19 29.33 16.28
CA LYS A 35 8.19 29.02 14.84
C LYS A 35 7.93 27.51 14.66
N ARG A 36 6.71 27.17 14.22
CA ARG A 36 6.40 25.84 13.65
C ARG A 36 7.24 25.61 12.40
N SER A 37 8.25 24.74 12.50
CA SER A 37 9.02 24.27 11.35
C SER A 37 8.13 23.40 10.45
N ARG A 38 7.94 23.81 9.19
CA ARG A 38 7.40 22.96 8.12
C ARG A 38 8.51 22.00 7.72
N ARG A 39 8.31 20.70 7.95
CA ARG A 39 9.19 19.64 7.42
C ARG A 39 9.25 19.73 5.90
N THR A 40 10.44 19.70 5.34
CA THR A 40 10.69 19.93 3.91
C THR A 40 10.96 18.61 3.19
N PHE A 41 10.92 18.63 1.86
CA PHE A 41 11.23 17.48 0.98
C PHE A 41 12.56 16.77 1.33
N SER A 42 13.54 17.50 1.88
CA SER A 42 14.83 16.96 2.32
C SER A 42 14.73 15.97 3.49
N ASP A 43 13.72 16.12 4.38
CA ASP A 43 13.49 15.23 5.53
C ASP A 43 12.94 13.86 5.11
N ASN A 44 12.25 13.79 3.97
CA ASN A 44 11.71 12.55 3.43
C ASN A 44 12.79 11.69 2.77
N VAL A 45 13.76 12.32 2.10
CA VAL A 45 14.90 11.64 1.46
C VAL A 45 15.84 11.04 2.52
N THR A 46 16.12 11.78 3.59
CA THR A 46 16.93 11.28 4.72
C THR A 46 16.25 10.16 5.51
N ASN A 47 14.91 10.17 5.64
CA ASN A 47 14.16 9.05 6.22
C ASN A 47 14.19 7.79 5.34
N LEU A 48 14.02 7.91 4.02
CA LEU A 48 14.11 6.77 3.10
C LEU A 48 15.52 6.15 3.05
N GLN A 49 16.58 6.96 3.14
CA GLN A 49 17.95 6.45 3.23
C GLN A 49 18.24 5.72 4.56
N ARG A 50 17.65 6.15 5.69
CA ARG A 50 17.72 5.40 6.95
C ARG A 50 16.91 4.10 6.92
N LEU A 51 15.79 4.08 6.19
CA LEU A 51 14.91 2.91 6.02
C LEU A 51 15.55 1.74 5.26
N ALA A 52 16.48 2.02 4.32
CA ALA A 52 17.25 1.00 3.63
C ALA A 52 18.31 0.33 4.52
N SER A 53 18.64 0.97 5.66
CA SER A 53 19.64 0.54 6.65
C SER A 53 19.00 0.09 7.97
N ALA A 54 17.68 -0.01 8.05
CA ALA A 54 17.00 -0.51 9.24
C ALA A 54 17.29 -2.02 9.38
N SER A 55 17.98 -2.40 10.46
CA SER A 55 18.24 -3.80 10.80
C SER A 55 16.93 -4.59 10.84
N ASN A 56 16.98 -5.86 10.44
CA ASN A 56 15.89 -6.84 10.50
C ASN A 56 14.62 -6.49 9.68
N ARG A 57 14.77 -5.64 8.65
CA ARG A 57 13.70 -5.31 7.69
C ARG A 57 13.97 -5.98 6.33
N ILE A 58 13.07 -6.85 5.89
CA ILE A 58 13.10 -7.48 4.56
C ILE A 58 11.85 -7.11 3.76
N PHE A 59 12.01 -6.82 2.47
CA PHE A 59 10.92 -6.40 1.58
C PHE A 59 11.08 -6.91 0.13
N THR A 60 12.04 -7.82 -0.06
CA THR A 60 12.31 -8.58 -1.27
C THR A 60 12.37 -10.06 -0.90
N ASN A 61 12.26 -10.96 -1.88
CA ASN A 61 12.31 -12.41 -1.66
C ASN A 61 13.48 -12.77 -0.72
N GLY A 62 13.17 -13.46 0.38
CA GLY A 62 14.14 -13.68 1.44
C GLY A 62 13.51 -14.26 2.71
N ARG A 63 14.35 -14.39 3.75
CA ARG A 63 13.97 -14.95 5.05
C ARG A 63 14.58 -14.17 6.20
N THR A 64 13.94 -14.25 7.35
CA THR A 64 14.49 -13.92 8.67
C THR A 64 14.50 -15.17 9.53
N SER A 65 14.82 -15.03 10.83
CA SER A 65 14.69 -16.14 11.77
C SER A 65 13.23 -16.61 11.89
N SER A 66 12.27 -15.69 11.96
CA SER A 66 10.87 -16.05 12.20
C SER A 66 10.02 -16.04 10.93
N SER A 67 10.55 -15.67 9.77
CA SER A 67 9.72 -15.38 8.59
C SER A 67 10.36 -15.76 7.27
N CYS A 68 9.53 -15.99 6.25
CA CYS A 68 9.96 -15.99 4.85
C CYS A 68 8.95 -15.23 3.98
N ILE A 69 9.45 -14.54 2.97
CA ILE A 69 8.63 -13.75 2.05
C ILE A 69 9.02 -14.06 0.62
N TYR A 70 8.02 -14.16 -0.26
CA TYR A 70 8.25 -14.42 -1.68
C TYR A 70 7.19 -13.74 -2.53
N THR A 71 7.62 -13.07 -3.60
CA THR A 71 6.77 -12.54 -4.65
C THR A 71 7.25 -12.99 -6.01
N GLN A 72 6.29 -13.23 -6.90
CA GLN A 72 6.51 -13.57 -8.30
C GLN A 72 5.65 -12.67 -9.17
N GLN A 73 6.26 -12.10 -10.21
CA GLN A 73 5.55 -11.34 -11.23
C GLN A 73 4.61 -12.25 -12.03
N GLY A 74 3.39 -11.79 -12.21
CA GLY A 74 2.37 -12.36 -13.08
C GLY A 74 2.65 -12.17 -14.56
N ARG A 75 1.59 -12.25 -15.37
CA ARG A 75 1.63 -12.00 -16.82
C ARG A 75 0.90 -10.71 -17.23
N LYS A 76 0.39 -9.94 -16.26
CA LYS A 76 -0.39 -8.71 -16.50
C LYS A 76 0.47 -7.46 -16.73
N GLY A 77 1.77 -7.52 -16.45
CA GLY A 77 2.68 -6.39 -16.65
C GLY A 77 3.83 -6.43 -15.64
N ILE A 78 4.30 -5.25 -15.24
CA ILE A 78 5.24 -5.09 -14.11
C ILE A 78 4.59 -5.61 -12.82
N ASN A 79 5.37 -6.27 -11.96
CA ASN A 79 4.88 -6.68 -10.65
C ASN A 79 4.44 -5.47 -9.83
N GLN A 80 3.15 -5.42 -9.50
CA GLN A 80 2.52 -4.36 -8.73
C GLN A 80 2.40 -4.67 -7.23
N ASP A 81 2.61 -5.93 -6.83
CA ASP A 81 2.66 -6.33 -5.44
C ASP A 81 3.89 -5.78 -4.71
N ALA A 82 3.70 -5.54 -3.42
CA ALA A 82 4.76 -5.25 -2.47
C ALA A 82 4.49 -5.97 -1.14
N MET A 83 5.56 -6.32 -0.43
CA MET A 83 5.47 -7.03 0.85
C MET A 83 6.61 -6.60 1.77
N ILE A 84 6.43 -6.77 3.08
CA ILE A 84 7.42 -6.42 4.09
C ILE A 84 7.29 -7.31 5.32
N VAL A 85 8.44 -7.65 5.89
CA VAL A 85 8.60 -8.07 7.28
C VAL A 85 9.62 -7.13 7.93
N TRP A 86 9.30 -6.64 9.11
CA TRP A 86 10.18 -5.80 9.91
C TRP A 86 10.16 -6.33 11.35
N GLU A 87 11.18 -7.12 11.70
CA GLU A 87 11.39 -7.57 13.08
C GLU A 87 12.00 -6.44 13.91
N ASP A 88 11.75 -6.44 15.21
CA ASP A 88 12.11 -5.35 16.14
C ASP A 88 11.56 -3.98 15.67
N PHE A 89 10.33 -4.02 15.17
CA PHE A 89 9.58 -2.83 14.77
C PHE A 89 9.22 -2.01 16.02
N MET A 90 9.76 -0.80 16.11
CA MET A 90 9.66 0.14 17.25
C MET A 90 10.44 -0.28 18.49
N GLU A 91 10.29 -1.52 18.92
CA GLU A 91 10.92 -2.09 20.12
C GLU A 91 11.23 -3.59 19.90
N ASP A 92 12.16 -4.10 20.71
CA ASP A 92 12.63 -5.48 20.62
C ASP A 92 11.46 -6.47 20.78
N GLY A 93 11.39 -7.46 19.88
CA GLY A 93 10.36 -8.51 19.91
C GLY A 93 8.98 -8.11 19.38
N VAL A 94 8.83 -6.88 18.86
CA VAL A 94 7.65 -6.48 18.08
C VAL A 94 7.94 -6.68 16.60
N SER A 95 7.01 -7.30 15.86
CA SER A 95 7.18 -7.56 14.42
C SER A 95 6.04 -6.92 13.64
N PHE A 96 6.37 -6.24 12.55
CA PHE A 96 5.42 -5.72 11.57
C PHE A 96 5.51 -6.54 10.28
N CYS A 97 4.37 -7.02 9.79
CA CYS A 97 4.25 -7.70 8.50
C CYS A 97 3.20 -6.99 7.64
N GLY A 98 3.36 -7.00 6.32
CA GLY A 98 2.32 -6.51 5.42
C GLY A 98 2.46 -6.98 3.98
N VAL A 99 1.32 -7.11 3.30
CA VAL A 99 1.21 -7.34 1.86
C VAL A 99 0.31 -6.25 1.27
N PHE A 100 0.72 -5.74 0.11
CA PHE A 100 0.14 -4.61 -0.58
C PHE A 100 0.04 -4.98 -2.06
N ASP A 101 -1.17 -5.25 -2.50
CA ASP A 101 -1.48 -5.52 -3.90
C ASP A 101 -1.74 -4.19 -4.58
N GLY A 102 -0.98 -3.88 -5.62
CA GLY A 102 -1.05 -2.62 -6.34
C GLY A 102 -1.85 -2.76 -7.62
N HIS A 103 -2.64 -1.74 -7.96
CA HIS A 103 -3.42 -1.74 -9.20
C HIS A 103 -3.44 -0.39 -9.89
N GLY A 104 -3.82 -0.42 -11.17
CA GLY A 104 -3.85 0.75 -12.04
C GLY A 104 -2.48 1.13 -12.62
N PRO A 105 -2.39 2.25 -13.36
CA PRO A 105 -1.18 2.63 -14.11
C PRO A 105 0.09 2.74 -13.24
N HIS A 106 -0.06 3.16 -11.99
CA HIS A 106 1.04 3.35 -11.04
C HIS A 106 0.92 2.47 -9.79
N GLY A 107 0.14 1.38 -9.84
CA GLY A 107 -0.09 0.47 -8.70
C GLY A 107 1.20 0.02 -8.00
N HIS A 108 2.17 -0.44 -8.77
CA HIS A 108 3.51 -0.81 -8.29
C HIS A 108 4.23 0.29 -7.49
N LEU A 109 4.03 1.56 -7.82
CA LEU A 109 4.62 2.69 -7.08
C LEU A 109 3.79 3.01 -5.83
N VAL A 110 2.46 2.92 -5.91
CA VAL A 110 1.55 3.11 -4.77
C VAL A 110 1.81 2.05 -3.70
N ALA A 111 1.81 0.76 -4.07
CA ALA A 111 2.06 -0.35 -3.15
C ALA A 111 3.41 -0.24 -2.44
N ARG A 112 4.49 0.05 -3.17
CA ARG A 112 5.83 0.27 -2.57
C ARG A 112 5.85 1.49 -1.65
N LYS A 113 5.20 2.59 -2.03
CA LYS A 113 5.12 3.80 -1.21
C LYS A 113 4.36 3.55 0.09
N VAL A 114 3.25 2.80 0.04
CA VAL A 114 2.49 2.38 1.22
C VAL A 114 3.34 1.46 2.09
N ARG A 115 3.95 0.41 1.52
CA ARG A 115 4.87 -0.50 2.21
C ARG A 115 5.95 0.24 3.01
N ASP A 116 6.56 1.25 2.41
CA ASP A 116 7.70 1.95 3.00
C ASP A 116 7.29 3.02 4.02
N THR A 117 6.10 3.61 3.89
CA THR A 117 5.70 4.79 4.68
C THR A 117 4.66 4.48 5.75
N LEU A 118 3.76 3.50 5.53
CA LEU A 118 2.69 3.16 6.47
C LEU A 118 3.20 2.70 7.85
N PRO A 119 4.23 1.83 7.97
CA PRO A 119 4.75 1.41 9.28
C PRO A 119 5.31 2.61 10.07
N LEU A 120 5.96 3.55 9.39
CA LEU A 120 6.49 4.76 10.03
C LEU A 120 5.39 5.70 10.55
N LYS A 121 4.26 5.78 9.83
CA LYS A 121 3.11 6.54 10.31
C LYS A 121 2.49 5.87 11.53
N LEU A 122 2.36 4.55 11.51
CA LEU A 122 1.84 3.77 12.63
C LEU A 122 2.68 3.99 13.90
N SER A 123 4.01 3.83 13.79
CA SER A 123 4.91 4.07 14.93
C SER A 123 4.88 5.51 15.43
N SER A 124 4.83 6.49 14.52
CA SER A 124 4.70 7.89 14.92
C SER A 124 3.42 8.18 15.73
N PHE A 125 2.30 7.53 15.42
CA PHE A 125 1.06 7.76 16.15
C PHE A 125 1.08 7.10 17.53
N LEU A 126 1.65 5.90 17.65
CA LEU A 126 1.81 5.19 18.92
C LEU A 126 2.72 5.98 19.88
N ASN A 127 3.91 6.40 19.44
CA ASN A 127 4.82 7.19 20.26
C ASN A 127 4.20 8.53 20.73
N SER A 128 3.35 9.14 19.89
CA SER A 128 2.65 10.37 20.25
C SER A 128 1.56 10.16 21.32
N SER A 129 0.99 8.96 21.38
CA SER A 129 -0.03 8.60 22.37
C SER A 129 0.60 8.30 23.74
N GLU A 130 1.77 7.66 23.77
CA GLU A 130 2.54 7.39 24.99
C GLU A 130 3.07 8.66 25.64
N SER A 131 3.60 9.60 24.85
CA SER A 131 4.08 10.89 25.36
C SER A 131 2.97 11.70 26.05
N LYS A 132 1.72 11.58 25.59
CA LYS A 132 0.56 12.20 26.26
C LYS A 132 0.17 11.49 27.56
N ARG A 133 0.38 10.18 27.68
CA ARG A 133 0.16 9.43 28.94
C ARG A 133 1.22 9.82 29.98
N ASN A 134 2.49 9.93 29.58
CA ASN A 134 3.59 10.22 30.49
C ASN A 134 3.73 11.72 30.84
N GLY A 135 3.10 12.61 30.07
CA GLY A 135 3.13 14.07 30.29
C GLY A 135 2.01 14.64 31.17
N SER A 136 1.12 13.81 31.72
CA SER A 136 0.06 14.27 32.64
C SER A 136 0.58 14.33 34.07
N GLY A 137 1.47 15.29 34.30
CA GLY A 137 2.09 15.57 35.60
C GLY A 137 2.75 16.94 35.57
N VAL A 138 1.92 18.00 35.57
CA VAL A 138 2.13 19.37 36.11
C VAL A 138 1.12 20.33 35.43
N ASN A 139 0.29 20.96 36.27
CA ASN A 139 -0.81 21.88 35.96
C ASN A 139 -0.37 23.22 35.33
N CYS A 140 -1.28 23.87 34.57
CA CYS A 140 -1.81 25.22 34.89
C CYS A 140 -3.00 25.62 33.97
N CYS A 141 -3.92 26.38 34.55
CA CYS A 141 -5.33 26.61 34.22
C CYS A 141 -5.62 27.88 33.40
N ASN A 142 -6.69 27.85 32.58
CA ASN A 142 -7.86 28.77 32.61
C ASN A 142 -8.67 28.70 31.30
N GLY A 143 -9.98 28.50 31.43
CA GLY A 143 -10.95 28.63 30.33
C GLY A 143 -12.20 27.79 30.56
N ASP A 144 -13.21 28.39 31.20
CA ASP A 144 -14.54 27.83 31.42
C ASP A 144 -15.18 27.26 30.15
N VAL A 145 -15.40 25.95 30.11
CA VAL A 145 -16.50 25.32 29.37
C VAL A 145 -17.06 24.20 30.22
N LYS A 146 -18.29 24.39 30.68
CA LYS A 146 -19.10 23.40 31.39
C LYS A 146 -19.44 22.29 30.38
N LEU A 147 -18.80 21.13 30.52
CA LEU A 147 -19.17 19.91 29.79
C LEU A 147 -19.67 18.88 30.81
N ASP A 148 -20.78 18.24 30.45
CA ASP A 148 -21.61 17.39 31.30
C ASP A 148 -20.84 16.31 32.05
N VAL A 149 -21.31 16.07 33.27
CA VAL A 149 -20.86 15.03 34.21
C VAL A 149 -20.96 13.67 33.54
N VAL A 150 -19.82 13.12 33.12
CA VAL A 150 -19.69 11.70 32.82
C VAL A 150 -19.23 11.00 34.09
N ASP A 151 -20.08 10.09 34.52
CA ASP A 151 -19.96 9.14 35.63
C ASP A 151 -18.57 8.44 35.68
N PRO A 152 -17.81 8.50 36.79
CA PRO A 152 -16.45 7.96 36.89
C PRO A 152 -16.42 6.48 37.28
N THR A 153 -17.26 5.65 36.66
CA THR A 153 -17.29 4.20 36.94
C THR A 153 -17.29 3.37 35.66
N LYS A 154 -16.14 3.31 34.99
CA LYS A 154 -15.78 2.15 34.18
C LYS A 154 -14.26 2.01 34.19
N ASP A 155 -13.75 1.20 35.11
CA ASP A 155 -12.37 0.68 35.04
C ASP A 155 -12.26 -0.19 33.78
N THR A 156 -12.02 0.44 32.64
CA THR A 156 -11.62 -0.25 31.39
C THR A 156 -10.34 -1.01 31.68
N SER A 157 -10.28 -2.28 31.27
CA SER A 157 -9.10 -3.13 31.48
C SER A 157 -7.89 -2.57 30.74
N GLU A 158 -6.67 -2.88 31.18
CA GLU A 158 -5.46 -2.44 30.47
C GLU A 158 -5.42 -2.99 29.03
N GLU A 159 -5.98 -4.18 28.79
CA GLU A 159 -6.12 -4.77 27.44
C GLU A 159 -7.03 -3.95 26.53
N GLU A 160 -8.20 -3.50 27.02
CA GLU A 160 -9.11 -2.64 26.25
C GLU A 160 -8.47 -1.29 25.92
N LYS A 161 -7.66 -0.73 26.83
CA LYS A 161 -6.93 0.52 26.59
C LYS A 161 -5.87 0.34 25.51
N VAL A 162 -5.12 -0.75 25.54
CA VAL A 162 -4.12 -1.09 24.52
C VAL A 162 -4.79 -1.30 23.17
N GLU A 163 -5.88 -2.07 23.11
CA GLU A 163 -6.64 -2.26 21.87
C GLU A 163 -7.13 -0.91 21.30
N SER A 164 -7.73 -0.07 22.14
CA SER A 164 -8.22 1.25 21.70
C SER A 164 -7.10 2.14 21.17
N MET A 165 -5.92 2.09 21.78
CA MET A 165 -4.74 2.85 21.34
C MET A 165 -4.28 2.37 19.95
N TRP A 166 -4.12 1.06 19.77
CA TRP A 166 -3.75 0.47 18.48
C TRP A 166 -4.81 0.76 17.41
N ARG A 167 -6.09 0.59 17.72
CA ARG A 167 -7.20 0.92 16.83
C ARG A 167 -7.10 2.36 16.33
N GLU A 168 -6.90 3.31 17.24
CA GLU A 168 -6.75 4.72 16.88
C GLU A 168 -5.49 4.98 16.04
N ALA A 169 -4.37 4.32 16.36
CA ALA A 169 -3.12 4.45 15.61
C ALA A 169 -3.25 3.93 14.17
N PHE A 170 -3.89 2.77 13.95
CA PHE A 170 -4.22 2.23 12.63
C PHE A 170 -5.13 3.18 11.83
N LEU A 171 -6.22 3.65 12.45
CA LEU A 171 -7.15 4.60 11.81
C LEU A 171 -6.43 5.89 11.36
N LYS A 172 -5.59 6.45 12.24
CA LYS A 172 -4.83 7.67 11.95
C LYS A 172 -3.73 7.45 10.92
N SER A 173 -3.01 6.33 10.99
CA SER A 173 -1.91 6.02 10.06
C SER A 173 -2.42 5.82 8.64
N TYR A 174 -3.51 5.05 8.46
CA TYR A 174 -4.15 4.84 7.16
C TYR A 174 -4.67 6.15 6.59
N LYS A 175 -5.40 6.95 7.39
CA LYS A 175 -5.87 8.28 6.95
C LYS A 175 -4.71 9.20 6.54
N ALA A 176 -3.61 9.19 7.30
CA ALA A 176 -2.42 9.99 6.99
C ALA A 176 -1.66 9.47 5.77
N MET A 177 -1.73 8.17 5.47
CA MET A 177 -1.14 7.55 4.29
C MET A 177 -1.91 7.92 3.03
N ASP A 178 -3.24 7.76 3.04
CA ASP A 178 -4.10 8.10 1.91
C ASP A 178 -4.05 9.60 1.59
N LYS A 179 -3.97 10.46 2.62
CA LYS A 179 -3.77 11.90 2.44
C LYS A 179 -2.43 12.22 1.79
N GLU A 180 -1.35 11.51 2.16
CA GLU A 180 -0.03 11.72 1.55
C GLU A 180 -0.06 11.35 0.07
N LEU A 181 -0.67 10.20 -0.28
CA LEU A 181 -0.86 9.78 -1.67
C LEU A 181 -1.65 10.81 -2.49
N LYS A 182 -2.73 11.37 -1.94
CA LYS A 182 -3.55 12.40 -2.61
C LYS A 182 -2.75 13.65 -2.98
N SER A 183 -1.78 14.00 -2.15
CA SER A 183 -0.96 15.21 -2.32
C SER A 183 0.41 14.94 -2.94
N HIS A 184 0.68 13.72 -3.42
CA HIS A 184 1.99 13.35 -3.90
C HIS A 184 2.26 13.99 -5.28
N PRO A 185 3.32 14.81 -5.45
CA PRO A 185 3.50 15.62 -6.65
C PRO A 185 3.84 14.81 -7.91
N ASN A 186 4.47 13.64 -7.73
CA ASN A 186 5.03 12.83 -8.82
C ASN A 186 4.39 11.43 -8.92
N LEU A 187 3.25 11.20 -8.26
CA LEU A 187 2.59 9.89 -8.26
C LEU A 187 1.08 10.08 -8.42
N ASP A 188 0.57 9.80 -9.63
CA ASP A 188 -0.85 9.88 -9.88
C ASP A 188 -1.60 8.66 -9.31
N CYS A 189 -2.37 8.93 -8.27
CA CYS A 189 -3.21 7.97 -7.56
C CYS A 189 -4.70 8.15 -7.90
N PHE A 190 -5.04 8.87 -8.96
CA PHE A 190 -6.44 9.10 -9.34
C PHE A 190 -7.12 7.78 -9.73
N CYS A 191 -6.46 6.99 -10.57
CA CYS A 191 -6.89 5.64 -10.99
C CYS A 191 -5.85 4.56 -10.66
N SER A 192 -4.95 4.85 -9.73
CA SER A 192 -4.00 3.87 -9.19
C SER A 192 -4.22 3.74 -7.70
N GLY A 193 -4.10 2.53 -7.19
CA GLY A 193 -4.35 2.23 -5.80
C GLY A 193 -3.54 1.06 -5.29
N SER A 194 -3.78 0.73 -4.02
CA SER A 194 -3.26 -0.49 -3.43
C SER A 194 -4.11 -0.96 -2.26
N THR A 195 -4.20 -2.28 -2.08
CA THR A 195 -4.66 -2.92 -0.86
C THR A 195 -3.66 -2.69 0.28
N ALA A 196 -4.04 -3.07 1.51
CA ALA A 196 -3.08 -3.25 2.58
C ALA A 196 -3.67 -4.18 3.64
N VAL A 197 -3.12 -5.39 3.72
CA VAL A 197 -3.25 -6.26 4.89
C VAL A 197 -1.98 -6.14 5.72
N THR A 198 -2.10 -5.67 6.96
CA THR A 198 -0.95 -5.43 7.84
C THR A 198 -1.20 -6.01 9.23
N VAL A 199 -0.13 -6.54 9.81
CA VAL A 199 -0.14 -7.26 11.09
C VAL A 199 1.00 -6.73 11.96
N VAL A 200 0.70 -6.42 13.22
CA VAL A 200 1.69 -6.16 14.26
C VAL A 200 1.56 -7.20 15.36
N LYS A 201 2.64 -7.92 15.63
CA LYS A 201 2.74 -8.90 16.71
C LYS A 201 3.56 -8.29 17.85
N GLN A 202 2.94 -8.11 19.01
CA GLN A 202 3.56 -7.59 20.24
C GLN A 202 3.28 -8.55 21.41
N GLY A 203 4.30 -9.31 21.83
CA GLY A 203 4.11 -10.39 22.79
C GLY A 203 3.15 -11.46 22.24
N SER A 204 2.05 -11.72 22.94
CA SER A 204 0.93 -12.56 22.49
C SER A 204 -0.15 -11.77 21.73
N ASN A 205 -0.07 -10.44 21.66
CA ASN A 205 -1.09 -9.64 20.98
C ASN A 205 -0.81 -9.54 19.48
N LEU A 206 -1.88 -9.69 18.70
CA LEU A 206 -1.90 -9.51 17.26
C LEU A 206 -2.86 -8.38 16.90
N PHE A 207 -2.34 -7.28 16.35
CA PHE A 207 -3.12 -6.14 15.87
C PHE A 207 -3.10 -6.11 14.36
N MET A 208 -4.26 -6.00 13.73
CA MET A 208 -4.38 -6.16 12.28
C MET A 208 -5.20 -5.02 11.68
N GLY A 209 -4.76 -4.54 10.52
CA GLY A 209 -5.47 -3.57 9.71
C GLY A 209 -5.60 -4.08 8.29
N ASN A 210 -6.83 -4.13 7.78
CA ASN A 210 -7.12 -4.55 6.41
C ASN A 210 -7.88 -3.49 5.60
N ILE A 211 -7.41 -3.22 4.39
CA ILE A 211 -8.22 -2.65 3.29
C ILE A 211 -7.95 -3.44 2.01
N GLY A 212 -9.00 -3.69 1.24
CA GLY A 212 -8.93 -4.49 0.03
C GLY A 212 -9.23 -5.96 0.28
N ASP A 213 -8.75 -6.81 -0.61
CA ASP A 213 -9.02 -8.25 -0.69
C ASP A 213 -7.76 -9.11 -0.59
N SER A 214 -6.60 -8.52 -0.30
CA SER A 214 -5.50 -9.26 0.31
C SER A 214 -5.92 -9.77 1.69
N ARG A 215 -5.45 -10.95 2.07
CA ARG A 215 -5.94 -11.69 3.24
C ARG A 215 -4.82 -12.18 4.13
N ALA A 216 -5.08 -12.17 5.44
CA ALA A 216 -4.29 -12.86 6.44
C ALA A 216 -5.05 -14.08 6.99
N ILE A 217 -4.33 -15.19 7.18
CA ILE A 217 -4.82 -16.40 7.82
C ILE A 217 -3.87 -16.87 8.91
N LEU A 218 -4.39 -17.66 9.84
CA LEU A 218 -3.68 -18.29 10.94
C LEU A 218 -3.70 -19.80 10.77
N GLY A 219 -2.53 -20.43 10.76
CA GLY A 219 -2.36 -21.86 10.96
C GLY A 219 -2.25 -22.16 12.46
N SER A 220 -3.18 -22.93 12.98
CA SER A 220 -3.22 -23.33 14.40
C SER A 220 -3.50 -24.82 14.53
N LYS A 221 -3.08 -25.43 15.63
CA LYS A 221 -3.42 -26.81 15.96
C LYS A 221 -4.78 -26.88 16.66
N ASP A 222 -5.64 -27.79 16.22
CA ASP A 222 -6.89 -28.08 16.92
C ASP A 222 -6.68 -29.06 18.09
N GLY A 223 -7.76 -29.45 18.76
CA GLY A 223 -7.72 -30.40 19.88
C GLY A 223 -7.23 -31.81 19.50
N ASN A 224 -7.21 -32.14 18.21
CA ASN A 224 -6.74 -33.41 17.68
C ASN A 224 -5.31 -33.32 17.10
N ASP A 225 -4.58 -32.24 17.40
CA ASP A 225 -3.24 -31.95 16.88
C ASP A 225 -3.19 -31.75 15.36
N SER A 226 -4.35 -31.58 14.71
CA SER A 226 -4.45 -31.34 13.27
C SER A 226 -4.31 -29.85 12.97
N MET A 227 -3.60 -29.52 11.89
CA MET A 227 -3.45 -28.12 11.50
C MET A 227 -4.74 -27.62 10.84
N VAL A 228 -5.27 -26.51 11.34
CA VAL A 228 -6.49 -25.85 10.84
C VAL A 228 -6.20 -24.41 10.45
N ALA A 229 -6.84 -23.99 9.35
CA ALA A 229 -6.80 -22.62 8.86
C ALA A 229 -7.90 -21.79 9.52
N THR A 230 -7.54 -20.61 10.03
CA THR A 230 -8.51 -19.61 10.49
C THR A 230 -8.25 -18.31 9.75
N GLN A 231 -9.24 -17.81 9.00
CA GLN A 231 -9.14 -16.52 8.35
C GLN A 231 -9.18 -15.39 9.38
N LEU A 232 -8.18 -14.51 9.35
CA LEU A 232 -8.03 -13.41 10.30
C LEU A 232 -8.64 -12.10 9.82
N THR A 233 -8.69 -11.89 8.50
CA THR A 233 -9.20 -10.65 7.87
C THR A 233 -10.28 -10.96 6.86
N VAL A 234 -11.28 -10.09 6.76
CA VAL A 234 -12.36 -10.20 5.76
C VAL A 234 -11.91 -9.54 4.46
N ASP A 235 -12.07 -10.21 3.32
CA ASP A 235 -11.85 -9.62 2.01
C ASP A 235 -12.94 -8.59 1.74
N LEU A 236 -12.57 -7.32 1.60
CA LEU A 236 -13.52 -6.21 1.53
C LEU A 236 -14.06 -6.04 0.11
N LYS A 237 -14.79 -7.05 -0.38
CA LYS A 237 -15.42 -7.07 -1.70
C LYS A 237 -16.62 -6.10 -1.78
N PRO A 238 -16.93 -5.53 -2.97
CA PRO A 238 -17.98 -4.52 -3.14
C PRO A 238 -19.41 -4.95 -2.79
N ASP A 239 -19.70 -6.24 -2.86
CA ASP A 239 -21.02 -6.84 -2.64
C ASP A 239 -21.31 -7.15 -1.16
N LEU A 240 -20.31 -7.06 -0.27
CA LEU A 240 -20.54 -7.17 1.17
C LEU A 240 -21.61 -6.16 1.61
N PRO A 241 -22.63 -6.56 2.41
CA PRO A 241 -23.80 -5.71 2.66
C PRO A 241 -23.48 -4.29 3.12
N LYS A 242 -22.54 -4.13 4.07
CA LYS A 242 -22.12 -2.82 4.59
C LYS A 242 -21.36 -1.98 3.56
N GLU A 243 -20.58 -2.63 2.70
CA GLU A 243 -19.80 -1.98 1.66
C GLU A 243 -20.70 -1.54 0.50
N ALA A 244 -21.53 -2.46 0.00
CA ALA A 244 -22.51 -2.20 -1.06
C ALA A 244 -23.50 -1.08 -0.68
N GLU A 245 -23.99 -1.08 0.56
CA GLU A 245 -24.87 -0.03 1.06
C GLU A 245 -24.16 1.34 1.09
N ARG A 246 -22.90 1.38 1.55
CA ARG A 246 -22.10 2.61 1.52
C ARG A 246 -21.89 3.11 0.10
N ILE A 247 -21.49 2.24 -0.83
CA ILE A 247 -21.25 2.59 -2.23
C ILE A 247 -22.51 3.16 -2.88
N LYS A 248 -23.66 2.50 -2.70
CA LYS A 248 -24.96 2.95 -3.22
C LYS A 248 -25.39 4.30 -2.62
N ARG A 249 -25.22 4.51 -1.31
CA ARG A 249 -25.48 5.81 -0.67
C ARG A 249 -24.62 6.94 -1.24
N CYS A 250 -23.40 6.62 -1.65
CA CYS A 250 -22.47 7.53 -2.32
C CYS A 250 -22.68 7.61 -3.85
N LYS A 251 -23.80 7.08 -4.37
CA LYS A 251 -24.16 7.04 -5.80
C LYS A 251 -23.22 6.19 -6.69
N GLY A 252 -22.27 5.47 -6.11
CA GLY A 252 -21.52 4.44 -6.83
C GLY A 252 -22.40 3.25 -7.19
N ARG A 253 -22.00 2.50 -8.20
CA ARG A 253 -22.69 1.27 -8.62
C ARG A 253 -21.88 0.04 -8.23
N VAL A 254 -22.58 -1.05 -7.93
CA VAL A 254 -21.97 -2.36 -7.64
C VAL A 254 -22.62 -3.42 -8.51
N PHE A 255 -21.83 -4.02 -9.39
CA PHE A 255 -22.22 -5.18 -10.19
C PHE A 255 -20.97 -5.87 -10.75
N ALA A 256 -21.12 -7.13 -11.14
CA ALA A 256 -20.08 -7.92 -11.79
C ALA A 256 -20.21 -7.83 -13.32
N LEU A 257 -19.11 -8.02 -14.05
CA LEU A 257 -19.15 -8.10 -15.52
C LEU A 257 -19.85 -9.40 -15.95
N GLN A 258 -20.45 -9.41 -17.14
CA GLN A 258 -21.16 -10.59 -17.65
C GLN A 258 -20.23 -11.80 -17.81
N ASP A 259 -18.99 -11.57 -18.25
CA ASP A 259 -17.97 -12.61 -18.41
C ASP A 259 -17.27 -12.99 -17.09
N GLU A 260 -17.53 -12.26 -16.00
CA GLU A 260 -16.96 -12.48 -14.66
C GLU A 260 -18.03 -12.32 -13.56
N PRO A 261 -19.09 -13.14 -13.55
CA PRO A 261 -20.24 -12.94 -12.65
C PRO A 261 -19.89 -13.05 -11.15
N GLU A 262 -18.75 -13.65 -10.82
CA GLU A 262 -18.26 -13.84 -9.46
C GLU A 262 -17.40 -12.68 -8.94
N VAL A 263 -17.08 -11.68 -9.78
CA VAL A 263 -16.20 -10.56 -9.44
C VAL A 263 -17.01 -9.25 -9.36
N PRO A 264 -17.62 -8.94 -8.21
CA PRO A 264 -18.34 -7.68 -8.03
C PRO A 264 -17.37 -6.51 -8.04
N ARG A 265 -17.76 -5.42 -8.72
CA ARG A 265 -16.92 -4.25 -8.93
C ARG A 265 -17.63 -2.96 -8.56
N VAL A 266 -16.85 -1.95 -8.16
CA VAL A 266 -17.30 -0.57 -7.95
C VAL A 266 -17.13 0.22 -9.25
N TRP A 267 -18.20 0.89 -9.65
CA TRP A 267 -18.27 1.69 -10.86
C TRP A 267 -18.73 3.11 -10.58
N LEU A 268 -18.33 4.04 -11.45
CA LEU A 268 -18.84 5.41 -11.45
C LEU A 268 -20.36 5.44 -11.71
N PRO A 269 -21.07 6.51 -11.29
CA PRO A 269 -22.53 6.58 -11.44
C PRO A 269 -23.02 6.52 -12.90
N PHE A 270 -22.23 7.06 -13.82
CA PHE A 270 -22.62 7.25 -15.23
C PHE A 270 -21.75 6.49 -16.23
N ASP A 271 -20.67 5.86 -15.77
CA ASP A 271 -19.69 5.16 -16.61
C ASP A 271 -19.34 3.81 -16.02
N ASP A 272 -19.22 2.79 -16.87
CA ASP A 272 -18.68 1.46 -16.51
C ASP A 272 -17.14 1.52 -16.44
N ALA A 273 -16.65 2.48 -15.65
CA ALA A 273 -15.25 2.65 -15.29
C ALA A 273 -15.17 3.14 -13.83
N PRO A 274 -14.05 2.89 -13.11
CA PRO A 274 -12.93 2.05 -13.50
C PRO A 274 -13.18 0.54 -13.35
N GLY A 275 -14.17 0.13 -12.55
CA GLY A 275 -14.45 -1.29 -12.27
C GLY A 275 -13.54 -1.90 -11.21
N LEU A 276 -13.44 -1.26 -10.03
CA LEU A 276 -12.55 -1.72 -8.95
C LEU A 276 -13.15 -2.94 -8.21
N ALA A 277 -12.42 -4.04 -8.12
CA ALA A 277 -12.89 -5.32 -7.54
C ALA A 277 -12.94 -5.37 -6.00
N MET A 278 -12.69 -4.23 -5.34
CA MET A 278 -12.62 -4.09 -3.88
C MET A 278 -13.28 -2.78 -3.43
N ALA A 279 -13.84 -2.78 -2.22
CA ALA A 279 -14.59 -1.64 -1.68
C ALA A 279 -13.71 -0.63 -0.91
N ARG A 280 -12.48 -1.03 -0.55
CA ARG A 280 -11.53 -0.21 0.20
C ARG A 280 -10.15 -0.34 -0.39
N ALA A 281 -9.48 0.78 -0.57
CA ALA A 281 -8.13 0.86 -1.11
C ALA A 281 -7.46 2.17 -0.71
N PHE A 282 -6.14 2.20 -0.71
CA PHE A 282 -5.37 3.42 -0.83
C PHE A 282 -5.38 3.91 -2.28
N GLY A 283 -5.28 5.23 -2.50
CA GLY A 283 -5.34 5.76 -3.87
C GLY A 283 -6.76 5.73 -4.43
N ASP A 284 -6.96 5.40 -5.70
CA ASP A 284 -8.27 5.39 -6.38
C ASP A 284 -9.13 6.63 -6.11
N PHE A 285 -8.52 7.82 -6.18
CA PHE A 285 -9.21 9.06 -5.84
C PHE A 285 -10.42 9.35 -6.73
N CYS A 286 -10.50 8.74 -7.92
CA CYS A 286 -11.69 8.77 -8.78
C CYS A 286 -12.93 8.13 -8.15
N LEU A 287 -12.76 7.18 -7.22
CA LEU A 287 -13.86 6.43 -6.59
C LEU A 287 -14.16 6.81 -5.14
N LYS A 288 -13.34 7.67 -4.51
CA LYS A 288 -13.51 8.03 -3.09
C LYS A 288 -14.84 8.73 -2.79
N GLU A 289 -15.33 9.54 -3.72
CA GLU A 289 -16.64 10.20 -3.59
C GLU A 289 -17.82 9.24 -3.83
N TYR A 290 -17.54 8.05 -4.38
CA TYR A 290 -18.52 7.03 -4.75
C TYR A 290 -18.48 5.79 -3.84
N GLY A 291 -17.88 5.94 -2.65
CA GLY A 291 -17.97 4.97 -1.56
C GLY A 291 -16.77 4.06 -1.37
N VAL A 292 -15.72 4.20 -2.18
CA VAL A 292 -14.41 3.61 -1.85
C VAL A 292 -13.78 4.41 -0.71
N ILE A 293 -13.22 3.72 0.29
CA ILE A 293 -12.61 4.37 1.47
C ILE A 293 -11.25 3.73 1.80
N SER A 294 -10.39 4.47 2.50
CA SER A 294 -9.11 3.99 3.04
C SER A 294 -9.16 3.71 4.55
N ILE A 295 -10.36 3.55 5.11
CA ILE A 295 -10.56 3.25 6.53
C ILE A 295 -10.34 1.74 6.74
N PRO A 296 -9.34 1.32 7.53
CA PRO A 296 -9.08 -0.10 7.76
C PRO A 296 -10.19 -0.74 8.58
N GLU A 297 -10.48 -2.00 8.28
CA GLU A 297 -11.05 -2.89 9.27
C GLU A 297 -9.94 -3.26 10.27
N PHE A 298 -10.14 -2.88 11.52
CA PHE A 298 -9.21 -3.17 12.61
C PHE A 298 -9.72 -4.35 13.44
N SER A 299 -8.84 -5.28 13.72
CA SER A 299 -9.09 -6.43 14.58
C SER A 299 -7.89 -6.70 15.49
N HIS A 300 -8.19 -7.18 16.69
CA HIS A 300 -7.21 -7.61 17.69
C HIS A 300 -7.50 -9.07 18.08
N ARG A 301 -6.43 -9.84 18.28
CA ARG A 301 -6.49 -11.21 18.78
C ARG A 301 -5.33 -11.47 19.72
N THR A 302 -5.59 -12.23 20.78
CA THR A 302 -4.54 -12.81 21.63
C THR A 302 -4.18 -14.20 21.12
N LEU A 303 -2.90 -14.40 20.86
CA LEU A 303 -2.32 -15.66 20.42
C LEU A 303 -2.27 -16.67 21.57
N THR A 304 -2.35 -17.95 21.21
CA THR A 304 -2.25 -19.10 22.11
C THR A 304 -1.10 -20.01 21.68
N ASP A 305 -0.71 -20.95 22.54
CA ASP A 305 0.33 -21.93 22.21
C ASP A 305 -0.04 -22.86 21.04
N GLN A 306 -1.32 -22.89 20.64
CA GLN A 306 -1.79 -23.65 19.48
C GLN A 306 -1.50 -22.93 18.15
N ASP A 307 -1.29 -21.62 18.20
CA ASP A 307 -1.06 -20.79 17.02
C ASP A 307 0.38 -20.98 16.53
N LYS A 308 0.56 -21.41 15.26
CA LYS A 308 1.88 -21.84 14.74
C LYS A 308 2.47 -20.86 13.75
N PHE A 309 1.68 -20.35 12.83
CA PHE A 309 2.15 -19.39 11.84
C PHE A 309 1.00 -18.55 11.28
N ILE A 310 1.34 -17.39 10.74
CA ILE A 310 0.43 -16.48 10.05
C ILE A 310 0.89 -16.39 8.60
N VAL A 311 -0.05 -16.42 7.65
CA VAL A 311 0.23 -16.17 6.23
C VAL A 311 -0.54 -14.94 5.79
N LEU A 312 0.15 -13.97 5.17
CA LEU A 312 -0.46 -12.84 4.48
C LEU A 312 -0.19 -13.02 2.99
N ALA A 313 -1.19 -12.83 2.13
CA ALA A 313 -0.96 -12.86 0.68
C ALA A 313 -1.90 -11.94 -0.11
N SER A 314 -1.51 -11.61 -1.34
CA SER A 314 -2.33 -10.92 -2.34
C SER A 314 -3.37 -11.86 -2.98
N ASP A 315 -4.32 -11.31 -3.74
CA ASP A 315 -5.41 -12.08 -4.33
C ASP A 315 -4.91 -13.08 -5.40
N GLY A 316 -3.76 -12.84 -6.01
CA GLY A 316 -3.09 -13.80 -6.90
C GLY A 316 -2.83 -15.16 -6.25
N VAL A 317 -2.84 -15.25 -4.91
CA VAL A 317 -2.88 -16.53 -4.19
C VAL A 317 -4.31 -16.97 -3.90
N TRP A 318 -5.12 -16.10 -3.31
CA TRP A 318 -6.45 -16.44 -2.79
C TRP A 318 -7.51 -16.72 -3.86
N ASP A 319 -7.31 -16.24 -5.09
CA ASP A 319 -8.18 -16.51 -6.24
C ASP A 319 -8.05 -17.96 -6.74
N VAL A 320 -6.96 -18.65 -6.37
CA VAL A 320 -6.63 -19.99 -6.87
C VAL A 320 -6.36 -21.01 -5.78
N LEU A 321 -6.08 -20.59 -4.54
CA LEU A 321 -5.87 -21.46 -3.39
C LEU A 321 -6.81 -21.08 -2.24
N SER A 322 -7.42 -22.09 -1.63
CA SER A 322 -8.19 -21.96 -0.39
C SER A 322 -7.28 -21.75 0.83
N ASN A 323 -7.88 -21.34 1.94
CA ASN A 323 -7.16 -21.15 3.21
C ASN A 323 -6.54 -22.48 3.68
N GLU A 324 -7.28 -23.57 3.53
CA GLU A 324 -6.88 -24.92 3.92
C GLU A 324 -5.72 -25.43 3.06
N GLU A 325 -5.78 -25.23 1.73
CA GLU A 325 -4.68 -25.58 0.83
C GLU A 325 -3.41 -24.81 1.17
N VAL A 326 -3.50 -23.50 1.45
CA VAL A 326 -2.31 -22.70 1.84
C VAL A 326 -1.70 -23.21 3.15
N VAL A 327 -2.51 -23.56 4.14
CA VAL A 327 -2.02 -24.14 5.40
C VAL A 327 -1.36 -25.49 5.16
N GLU A 328 -1.96 -26.37 4.35
CA GLU A 328 -1.38 -27.66 3.98
C GLU A 328 -0.03 -27.49 3.26
N ILE A 329 0.06 -26.56 2.33
CA ILE A 329 1.29 -26.24 1.59
C ILE A 329 2.38 -25.75 2.55
N VAL A 330 2.06 -24.83 3.48
CA VAL A 330 3.04 -24.33 4.46
C VAL A 330 3.51 -25.45 5.39
N CYS A 331 2.62 -26.35 5.81
CA CYS A 331 2.97 -27.51 6.63
C CYS A 331 3.81 -28.55 5.88
N SER A 332 3.59 -28.69 4.57
CA SER A 332 4.28 -29.65 3.72
C SER A 332 5.55 -29.08 3.07
N ALA A 333 5.87 -27.80 3.31
CA ALA A 333 7.05 -27.17 2.76
C ALA A 333 8.33 -27.86 3.28
N PRO A 334 9.33 -28.10 2.42
CA PRO A 334 10.58 -28.78 2.83
C PRO A 334 11.28 -28.09 4.00
N THR A 335 11.26 -26.76 4.01
CA THR A 335 11.75 -25.93 5.11
C THR A 335 10.81 -24.75 5.32
N ARG A 336 10.78 -24.21 6.55
CA ARG A 336 10.05 -22.97 6.86
C ARG A 336 10.46 -21.83 5.95
N SER A 337 11.76 -21.71 5.74
CA SER A 337 12.41 -20.75 4.84
C SER A 337 11.90 -20.82 3.40
N SER A 338 11.45 -21.99 2.94
CA SER A 338 10.93 -22.19 1.58
C SER A 338 9.41 -21.99 1.46
N ALA A 339 8.66 -21.93 2.57
CA ALA A 339 7.20 -22.02 2.57
C ALA A 339 6.52 -20.98 1.67
N ALA A 340 6.87 -19.69 1.78
CA ALA A 340 6.30 -18.64 0.95
C ALA A 340 6.53 -18.88 -0.55
N ARG A 341 7.71 -19.37 -0.94
CA ARG A 341 8.01 -19.72 -2.33
C ARG A 341 7.13 -20.88 -2.80
N VAL A 342 6.98 -21.93 -1.99
CA VAL A 342 6.17 -23.10 -2.36
C VAL A 342 4.69 -22.73 -2.49
N VAL A 343 4.17 -21.83 -1.65
CA VAL A 343 2.80 -21.28 -1.81
C VAL A 343 2.66 -20.57 -3.15
N VAL A 344 3.57 -19.65 -3.49
CA VAL A 344 3.54 -18.92 -4.76
C VAL A 344 3.67 -19.85 -5.98
N GLU A 345 4.58 -20.83 -5.93
CA GLU A 345 4.73 -21.82 -7.01
C GLU A 345 3.49 -22.71 -7.17
N SER A 346 2.81 -23.01 -6.07
CA SER A 346 1.54 -23.76 -6.08
C SER A 346 0.42 -22.92 -6.69
N ALA A 347 0.29 -21.65 -6.30
CA ALA A 347 -0.66 -20.71 -6.92
C ALA A 347 -0.39 -20.58 -8.43
N ALA A 348 0.87 -20.44 -8.85
CA ALA A 348 1.23 -20.37 -10.26
C ALA A 348 0.92 -21.66 -11.05
N ARG A 349 0.89 -22.84 -10.40
CA ARG A 349 0.39 -24.08 -11.01
C ARG A 349 -1.14 -24.04 -11.13
N GLU A 350 -1.84 -23.63 -10.08
CA GLU A 350 -3.30 -23.56 -10.07
C GLU A 350 -3.86 -22.54 -11.06
N TRP A 351 -3.22 -21.38 -11.25
CA TRP A 351 -3.58 -20.43 -12.30
C TRP A 351 -3.57 -21.07 -13.70
N ARG A 352 -2.55 -21.87 -14.00
CA ARG A 352 -2.43 -22.58 -15.29
C ARG A 352 -3.48 -23.68 -15.45
N SER A 353 -3.90 -24.30 -14.34
CA SER A 353 -4.87 -25.39 -14.32
C SER A 353 -6.32 -24.88 -14.41
N LYS A 354 -6.69 -23.95 -13.52
CA LYS A 354 -8.05 -23.40 -13.38
C LYS A 354 -8.37 -22.37 -14.47
N TYR A 355 -7.39 -21.56 -14.89
CA TYR A 355 -7.59 -20.45 -15.82
C TYR A 355 -6.54 -20.44 -16.95
N PRO A 356 -6.52 -21.47 -17.82
CA PRO A 356 -5.45 -21.65 -18.82
C PRO A 356 -5.37 -20.52 -19.87
N THR A 357 -6.46 -19.78 -20.07
CA THR A 357 -6.54 -18.66 -21.02
C THR A 357 -6.36 -17.29 -20.36
N SER A 358 -6.36 -17.21 -19.02
CA SER A 358 -6.21 -15.96 -18.30
C SER A 358 -4.75 -15.68 -17.99
N LYS A 359 -4.42 -14.40 -17.89
CA LYS A 359 -3.10 -13.97 -17.40
C LYS A 359 -3.05 -14.14 -15.89
N MET A 360 -2.11 -14.97 -15.44
CA MET A 360 -1.75 -15.12 -14.02
C MET A 360 -1.50 -13.74 -13.40
N ASP A 361 -2.01 -13.54 -12.18
CA ASP A 361 -1.75 -12.32 -11.42
C ASP A 361 -0.36 -12.28 -10.81
N ASP A 362 0.02 -11.12 -10.29
CA ASP A 362 1.14 -11.04 -9.34
C ASP A 362 0.79 -11.84 -8.08
N CYS A 363 1.79 -12.48 -7.48
CA CYS A 363 1.60 -13.22 -6.23
C CYS A 363 2.63 -12.73 -5.22
N ALA A 364 2.19 -12.37 -4.02
CA ALA A 364 3.06 -12.04 -2.90
C ALA A 364 2.59 -12.75 -1.64
N VAL A 365 3.52 -13.36 -0.91
CA VAL A 365 3.26 -14.14 0.30
C VAL A 365 4.27 -13.76 1.38
N VAL A 366 3.77 -13.56 2.60
CA VAL A 366 4.54 -13.50 3.84
C VAL A 366 4.11 -14.65 4.73
N CYS A 367 5.04 -15.52 5.12
CA CYS A 367 4.83 -16.52 6.18
C CYS A 367 5.60 -16.08 7.43
N PHE A 368 4.88 -15.94 8.55
CA PHE A 368 5.40 -15.52 9.86
C PHE A 368 5.19 -16.64 10.89
N PHE A 369 6.25 -17.28 11.36
CA PHE A 369 6.22 -18.42 12.28
C PHE A 369 6.26 -17.96 13.75
N LEU A 370 5.30 -18.40 14.56
CA LEU A 370 5.03 -17.88 15.90
C LEU A 370 5.71 -18.65 17.03
N ASP A 371 6.15 -19.88 16.78
CA ASP A 371 6.61 -20.82 17.81
C ASP A 371 8.09 -20.65 18.21
N GLY A 372 8.77 -19.61 17.71
CA GLY A 372 10.10 -19.17 18.18
C GLY A 372 11.23 -20.20 18.02
N LYS A 373 10.99 -21.31 17.33
CA LYS A 373 11.97 -22.39 17.13
C LYS A 373 12.30 -22.51 15.64
N THR A 374 13.34 -21.81 15.20
CA THR A 374 14.07 -22.24 14.01
C THR A 374 14.88 -23.48 14.35
N THR A 375 14.35 -24.67 14.08
CA THR A 375 15.22 -25.85 13.92
C THR A 375 15.80 -25.83 12.51
N ASP A 376 16.61 -24.83 12.19
CA ASP A 376 17.44 -24.78 10.97
C ASP A 376 18.91 -25.05 11.37
N THR A 377 19.14 -26.10 12.16
CA THR A 377 20.48 -26.61 12.51
C THR A 377 20.52 -28.14 12.40
N ALA A 378 20.18 -28.68 11.23
CA ALA A 378 20.63 -30.02 10.77
C ALA A 378 20.09 -30.35 9.35
N ALA A 379 20.36 -29.54 8.33
CA ALA A 379 20.17 -29.97 6.93
C ALA A 379 20.84 -29.10 5.85
N GLU A 380 21.58 -28.03 6.19
CA GLU A 380 22.36 -27.26 5.20
C GLU A 380 23.84 -27.65 5.28
N SER A 381 24.14 -28.89 4.90
CA SER A 381 25.46 -29.30 4.40
C SER A 381 25.23 -30.47 3.46
N GLU A 382 25.67 -30.33 2.20
CA GLU A 382 25.45 -31.24 1.05
C GLU A 382 24.16 -30.96 0.27
N PHE A 383 24.18 -29.95 -0.61
CA PHE A 383 23.72 -30.04 -2.01
C PHE A 383 23.88 -28.68 -2.71
N GLU A 384 25.11 -28.22 -2.84
CA GLU A 384 25.53 -27.37 -3.96
C GLU A 384 26.87 -27.89 -4.48
N GLU A 385 26.83 -28.72 -5.52
CA GLU A 385 27.80 -28.75 -6.62
C GLU A 385 27.37 -29.82 -7.63
N GLN A 386 26.73 -29.37 -8.72
CA GLN A 386 26.90 -29.94 -10.07
C GLN A 386 26.11 -29.11 -11.09
N SER A 387 26.67 -27.96 -11.46
CA SER A 387 26.42 -27.34 -12.75
C SER A 387 27.74 -27.36 -13.54
N PHE A 388 27.71 -28.12 -14.62
CA PHE A 388 28.78 -28.39 -15.57
C PHE A 388 29.53 -27.12 -16.02
N ALA A 389 30.85 -27.17 -15.93
CA ALA A 389 31.76 -26.27 -16.61
C ALA A 389 31.76 -26.56 -18.13
N GLY A 390 31.53 -25.52 -18.92
CA GLY A 390 31.77 -25.48 -20.36
C GLY A 390 31.91 -24.00 -20.75
N GLY A 391 33.15 -23.56 -20.93
CA GLY A 391 33.56 -22.16 -20.81
C GLY A 391 33.06 -21.20 -21.89
N PHE A 392 33.07 -19.91 -21.53
CA PHE A 392 33.14 -18.83 -22.50
C PHE A 392 34.03 -17.70 -21.98
N SER A 393 34.91 -17.25 -22.87
CA SER A 393 36.06 -16.38 -22.61
C SER A 393 35.68 -14.91 -22.41
N SER A 394 36.54 -14.25 -21.64
CA SER A 394 36.57 -12.85 -21.24
C SER A 394 36.75 -11.82 -22.37
N ALA A 395 36.10 -10.66 -22.22
CA ALA A 395 36.63 -9.31 -22.53
C ALA A 395 35.65 -8.29 -21.91
N ASP A 396 35.96 -7.75 -20.74
CA ASP A 396 36.68 -6.49 -20.49
C ASP A 396 35.87 -5.24 -20.90
N ASP A 397 35.57 -4.44 -19.89
CA ASP A 397 34.69 -3.28 -19.87
C ASP A 397 35.53 -2.00 -19.94
N GLY A 398 35.18 -1.09 -20.84
CA GLY A 398 35.94 0.12 -21.12
C GLY A 398 35.02 1.26 -21.56
N GLN A 399 34.77 2.17 -20.62
CA GLN A 399 34.10 3.47 -20.74
C GLN A 399 34.41 4.20 -22.05
N HIS A 400 33.40 4.82 -22.68
CA HIS A 400 33.43 6.25 -23.08
C HIS A 400 32.10 6.73 -23.74
N SER A 401 31.54 7.78 -23.14
CA SER A 401 30.84 8.96 -23.70
C SER A 401 30.03 8.89 -25.03
N GLU A 402 28.82 9.44 -24.96
CA GLU A 402 27.91 9.83 -26.06
C GLU A 402 28.59 10.58 -27.22
N PRO A 403 27.95 10.56 -28.41
CA PRO A 403 27.85 11.77 -29.21
C PRO A 403 26.42 12.12 -29.66
N CYS A 404 26.12 13.41 -29.54
CA CYS A 404 25.07 14.14 -30.27
C CYS A 404 25.44 14.34 -31.77
N LEU A 405 24.45 14.89 -32.52
CA LEU A 405 24.47 15.50 -33.88
C LEU A 405 23.93 14.57 -35.01
N ALA A 406 23.17 15.01 -36.02
CA ALA A 406 22.55 16.29 -36.37
C ALA A 406 21.51 16.03 -37.50
N ARG A 407 20.60 17.00 -37.68
CA ARG A 407 19.71 17.18 -38.85
C ARG A 407 20.46 17.07 -40.19
N ASN A 408 19.83 16.44 -41.17
CA ASN A 408 19.89 16.87 -42.57
C ASN A 408 18.57 16.56 -43.30
N TYR A 409 18.14 17.53 -44.10
CA TYR A 409 16.96 17.50 -44.98
C TYR A 409 17.32 16.87 -46.34
N THR A 410 16.41 16.06 -46.90
CA THR A 410 16.22 15.94 -48.36
C THR A 410 14.78 15.53 -48.68
N VAL A 411 14.24 16.12 -49.75
CA VAL A 411 12.84 16.08 -50.20
C VAL A 411 12.73 15.32 -51.54
N ARG A 412 11.53 14.74 -51.79
CA ARG A 412 10.94 14.17 -53.03
C ARG A 412 11.03 12.63 -53.12
N SER A 413 10.02 11.86 -53.52
CA SER A 413 8.69 12.13 -54.11
C SER A 413 7.74 10.93 -53.95
N SER A 414 6.44 11.23 -54.12
CA SER A 414 5.22 10.41 -54.14
C SER A 414 5.20 9.12 -54.99
N SER A 415 4.48 8.09 -54.51
CA SER A 415 3.37 7.43 -55.24
C SER A 415 2.66 6.33 -54.42
N GLU A 416 1.35 6.56 -54.22
CA GLU A 416 0.21 5.64 -54.34
C GLU A 416 -0.06 4.48 -53.34
N GLU A 417 -1.34 4.45 -52.98
CA GLU A 417 -2.07 3.66 -51.98
C GLU A 417 -2.20 2.17 -52.35
N LYS A 418 -2.25 1.29 -51.34
CA LYS A 418 -3.20 0.17 -51.31
C LYS A 418 -3.68 -0.11 -49.88
N HIS A 419 -5.00 -0.08 -49.74
CA HIS A 419 -5.78 -0.65 -48.65
C HIS A 419 -5.46 -2.15 -48.48
N GLU A 420 -5.14 -2.58 -47.25
CA GLU A 420 -5.37 -3.94 -46.80
C GLU A 420 -6.10 -3.90 -45.45
N GLU A 421 -7.37 -4.29 -45.50
CA GLU A 421 -8.16 -4.68 -44.33
C GLU A 421 -7.54 -5.95 -43.74
N GLN A 422 -6.83 -5.82 -42.62
CA GLN A 422 -6.46 -6.97 -41.79
C GLN A 422 -7.48 -7.13 -40.66
N SER A 423 -8.47 -7.98 -40.96
CA SER A 423 -9.35 -8.63 -40.01
C SER A 423 -8.52 -9.35 -38.93
N TRP A 424 -8.48 -8.80 -37.72
CA TRP A 424 -7.95 -9.51 -36.55
C TRP A 424 -8.99 -10.55 -36.10
N SER A 425 -8.70 -11.81 -36.41
CA SER A 425 -9.44 -12.98 -35.94
C SER A 425 -9.34 -13.09 -34.41
N GLY A 426 -10.49 -13.14 -33.74
CA GLY A 426 -10.61 -13.30 -32.30
C GLY A 426 -10.01 -14.61 -31.79
N LEU A 427 -9.03 -14.48 -30.89
CA LEU A 427 -8.61 -15.46 -29.89
C LEU A 427 -7.55 -14.78 -28.99
N GLU A 428 -7.90 -13.63 -28.42
CA GLU A 428 -7.12 -12.99 -27.35
C GLU A 428 -7.77 -13.33 -26.01
N GLY A 429 -7.03 -14.05 -25.17
CA GLY A 429 -7.50 -14.55 -23.88
C GLY A 429 -8.01 -13.44 -22.98
N VAL A 430 -9.21 -13.65 -22.44
CA VAL A 430 -9.88 -12.73 -21.52
C VAL A 430 -9.01 -12.57 -20.27
N THR A 431 -8.50 -11.36 -20.07
CA THR A 431 -7.81 -11.00 -18.84
C THR A 431 -8.84 -10.87 -17.72
N ARG A 432 -8.66 -11.60 -16.62
CA ARG A 432 -9.28 -11.22 -15.34
C ARG A 432 -8.63 -9.93 -14.86
N VAL A 433 -9.19 -8.80 -15.24
CA VAL A 433 -8.55 -7.49 -15.01
C VAL A 433 -8.96 -6.92 -13.67
N ASN A 434 -8.03 -6.92 -12.71
CA ASN A 434 -7.93 -5.84 -11.71
C ASN A 434 -7.30 -4.57 -12.32
N SER A 435 -6.95 -4.61 -13.61
CA SER A 435 -6.28 -3.53 -14.33
C SER A 435 -7.22 -2.90 -15.36
N LEU A 436 -7.91 -1.85 -14.94
CA LEU A 436 -8.41 -0.75 -15.77
C LEU A 436 -7.82 -0.65 -17.19
N VAL A 437 -8.62 -0.93 -18.24
CA VAL A 437 -8.41 -0.35 -19.57
C VAL A 437 -9.76 0.02 -20.20
N GLN A 438 -10.16 1.28 -20.01
CA GLN A 438 -10.61 2.22 -21.04
C GLN A 438 -10.90 3.56 -20.36
N LEU A 439 -9.96 4.51 -20.46
CA LEU A 439 -10.21 5.90 -20.07
C LEU A 439 -10.75 6.68 -21.29
N PRO A 440 -11.77 7.55 -21.14
CA PRO A 440 -12.20 8.43 -22.20
C PRO A 440 -11.07 9.39 -22.59
N ARG A 441 -10.69 9.41 -23.87
CA ARG A 441 -9.85 10.48 -24.42
C ARG A 441 -10.71 11.73 -24.58
N PHE A 442 -10.53 12.72 -23.73
CA PHE A 442 -11.03 14.07 -24.02
C PHE A 442 -10.19 14.64 -25.18
N SER A 443 -10.79 14.74 -26.35
CA SER A 443 -10.22 15.48 -27.48
C SER A 443 -10.30 16.97 -27.17
N GLU A 444 -9.16 17.65 -27.07
CA GLU A 444 -9.10 19.10 -27.14
C GLU A 444 -9.59 19.55 -28.53
N GLU A 445 -10.77 20.14 -28.55
CA GLU A 445 -11.34 20.77 -29.72
C GLU A 445 -10.55 22.05 -30.01
N ARG A 446 -9.61 21.98 -30.96
CA ARG A 446 -8.96 23.18 -31.52
C ARG A 446 -10.02 24.00 -32.25
N THR A 447 -10.41 25.12 -31.65
CA THR A 447 -11.09 26.21 -32.35
C THR A 447 -10.24 26.67 -33.53
N ARG A 448 -10.76 26.48 -34.75
CA ARG A 448 -10.26 27.15 -35.95
C ARG A 448 -10.77 28.60 -35.92
N THR A 449 -9.84 29.55 -35.89
CA THR A 449 -10.02 30.92 -36.38
C THR A 449 -8.93 31.22 -37.38
#